data_AF-A0AAE3VBW1-F1
#
_entry.id   AF-A0AAE3VBW1-F1
#
_cell.length_a   1.000
_cell.length_b   1.000
_cell.length_c   1.000
_cell.angle_alpha   90.00
_cell.angle_beta   90.00
_cell.angle_gamma   90.00
#
_symmetry.space_group_name_H-M   'P 1'
#
loop_
_entity.id
_entity.type
_entity.pdbx_description
1 polymer ?
#
loop_
_entity_poly.entity_id
_entity_poly.type
_entity_poly.pdbx_seq_one_letter_code
_entity_poly.pdbx_strand_id
1 'polypeptide(L)'
;MIIKTFACNDMLTVEYDSRITHNFKIMDYVPNGYTIWNVDMPDGFLLLCKLSAYQPFKGGQNIDAESLVAIKFSKAQILARASMLYGIGSLSQAERYIKRYRDSKKNSYAYKKSQKIQKALPLFNQIKWA
;
A
#
# COMPACT_ATOMS: atom_id res chain seq x y z
N MET A 1 -3.53 9.17 -13.35
CA MET A 1 -4.57 9.63 -12.37
C MET A 1 -5.69 8.61 -12.40
N ILE A 2 -6.30 8.23 -11.26
CA ILE A 2 -7.48 7.35 -11.31
C ILE A 2 -8.65 8.12 -11.92
N ILE A 3 -9.21 7.59 -12.99
CA ILE A 3 -10.33 8.23 -13.72
C ILE A 3 -11.65 7.57 -13.34
N LYS A 4 -11.65 6.25 -13.15
CA LYS A 4 -12.86 5.49 -12.84
C LYS A 4 -12.56 4.33 -11.91
N THR A 5 -13.53 4.03 -11.06
CA THR A 5 -13.50 2.87 -10.17
C THR A 5 -14.87 2.22 -10.17
N PHE A 6 -14.89 0.90 -10.31
CA PHE A 6 -16.10 0.10 -10.28
C PHE A 6 -15.89 -1.11 -9.37
N ALA A 7 -16.82 -1.36 -8.45
CA ALA A 7 -16.78 -2.52 -7.57
C ALA A 7 -18.05 -3.36 -7.77
N CYS A 8 -17.88 -4.63 -8.12
CA CYS A 8 -18.97 -5.59 -8.37
C CYS A 8 -18.47 -7.02 -8.10
N ASN A 9 -19.30 -7.88 -7.50
CA ASN A 9 -19.03 -9.31 -7.31
C ASN A 9 -17.58 -9.63 -6.87
N ASP A 10 -17.19 -9.09 -5.72
CA ASP A 10 -15.86 -9.27 -5.11
C ASP A 10 -14.67 -8.84 -5.99
N MET A 11 -14.92 -8.00 -6.99
CA MET A 11 -13.90 -7.43 -7.86
C MET A 11 -13.96 -5.91 -7.83
N LEU A 12 -12.78 -5.30 -7.77
CA LEU A 12 -12.56 -3.87 -7.92
C LEU A 12 -11.80 -3.64 -9.22
N THR A 13 -12.39 -2.90 -10.14
CA THR A 13 -11.76 -2.47 -11.39
C THR A 13 -11.35 -1.02 -11.25
N VAL A 14 -10.06 -0.73 -11.48
CA VAL A 14 -9.49 0.60 -11.45
C VAL A 14 -8.96 0.96 -12.83
N GLU A 15 -9.44 2.08 -13.37
CA GLU A 15 -9.05 2.60 -14.68
C GLU A 15 -8.15 3.83 -14.52
N TYR A 16 -6.96 3.74 -15.11
CA TYR A 16 -5.96 4.80 -15.15
C TYR A 16 -5.85 5.36 -16.57
N ASP A 17 -5.93 6.68 -16.68
CA ASP A 17 -5.69 7.46 -17.91
C ASP A 17 -6.46 6.96 -19.16
N SER A 18 -7.65 6.39 -18.94
CA SER A 18 -8.58 5.84 -19.94
C SER A 18 -8.01 4.76 -20.87
N ARG A 19 -6.93 4.11 -20.45
CA ARG A 19 -6.22 3.10 -21.27
C ARG A 19 -5.77 1.87 -20.49
N ILE A 20 -5.50 2.01 -19.20
CA ILE A 20 -4.98 0.92 -18.38
C ILE A 20 -6.05 0.54 -17.36
N THR A 21 -6.45 -0.72 -17.39
CA THR A 21 -7.44 -1.27 -16.46
C THR A 21 -6.80 -2.36 -15.63
N HIS A 22 -6.89 -2.24 -14.31
CA HIS A 22 -6.44 -3.26 -13.38
C HIS A 22 -7.63 -3.82 -12.60
N ASN A 23 -7.67 -5.14 -12.47
CA ASN A 23 -8.69 -5.86 -11.73
C ASN A 23 -8.08 -6.38 -10.43
N PHE A 24 -8.71 -6.06 -9.32
CA PHE A 24 -8.30 -6.45 -7.98
C PHE A 24 -9.38 -7.33 -7.38
N LYS A 25 -8.99 -8.49 -6.86
CA LYS A 25 -9.91 -9.30 -6.05
C LYS A 25 -10.11 -8.63 -4.70
N ILE A 26 -11.36 -8.41 -4.31
CA ILE A 26 -11.70 -7.86 -3.00
C ILE A 26 -11.57 -8.98 -1.95
N MET A 27 -10.87 -8.68 -0.86
CA MET A 27 -10.68 -9.58 0.27
C MET A 27 -10.92 -8.84 1.59
N ASP A 28 -11.16 -9.60 2.65
CA ASP A 28 -11.36 -9.07 4.02
C ASP A 28 -10.06 -9.03 4.84
N TYR A 29 -8.94 -9.46 4.25
CA TYR A 29 -7.64 -9.55 4.91
C TYR A 29 -6.49 -9.40 3.89
N VAL A 30 -5.29 -9.09 4.39
CA VAL A 30 -4.05 -9.06 3.61
C VAL A 30 -3.46 -10.48 3.54
N PRO A 31 -3.36 -11.11 2.36
CA PRO A 31 -2.80 -12.46 2.23
C PRO A 31 -1.28 -12.50 2.46
N ASN A 32 -0.75 -13.68 2.77
CA ASN A 32 0.68 -13.87 2.95
C ASN A 32 1.47 -13.50 1.69
N GLY A 33 2.55 -12.74 1.88
CA GLY A 33 3.40 -12.24 0.79
C GLY A 33 2.88 -10.97 0.10
N TYR A 34 1.69 -10.48 0.46
CA TYR A 34 1.17 -9.21 -0.04
C TYR A 34 1.58 -8.04 0.84
N THR A 35 1.68 -6.87 0.22
CA THR A 35 1.92 -5.59 0.88
C THR A 35 0.97 -4.54 0.32
N ILE A 36 0.70 -3.49 1.10
CA ILE A 36 0.00 -2.31 0.59
C ILE A 36 0.84 -1.68 -0.51
N TRP A 37 0.24 -1.53 -1.69
CA TRP A 37 0.93 -1.06 -2.87
C TRP A 37 1.25 0.45 -2.75
N ASN A 38 2.36 0.87 -3.33
CA ASN A 38 2.80 2.26 -3.33
C ASN A 38 2.32 2.95 -4.63
N VAL A 39 1.01 3.11 -4.77
CA VAL A 39 0.37 3.77 -5.93
C VAL A 39 -0.80 4.64 -5.49
N ASP A 40 -1.30 5.46 -6.43
CA ASP A 40 -2.57 6.16 -6.26
C ASP A 40 -3.72 5.15 -6.14
N MET A 41 -4.60 5.34 -5.16
CA MET A 41 -5.63 4.38 -4.78
C MET A 41 -7.02 5.03 -4.76
N PRO A 42 -8.07 4.28 -5.12
CA PRO A 42 -9.43 4.77 -4.99
C PRO A 42 -9.82 4.86 -3.51
N ASP A 43 -10.66 5.84 -3.19
CA ASP A 43 -11.12 6.07 -1.83
C ASP A 43 -11.82 4.83 -1.25
N GLY A 44 -11.54 4.54 0.03
CA GLY A 44 -12.14 3.43 0.76
C GLY A 44 -11.52 2.05 0.48
N PHE A 45 -10.53 1.95 -0.40
CA PHE A 45 -9.82 0.71 -0.69
C PHE A 45 -8.31 0.83 -0.45
N LEU A 46 -7.71 -0.25 0.04
CA LEU A 46 -6.27 -0.44 0.02
C LEU A 46 -5.93 -1.45 -1.07
N LEU A 47 -5.16 -1.02 -2.04
CA LEU A 47 -4.64 -1.88 -3.10
C LEU A 47 -3.42 -2.64 -2.55
N LEU A 48 -3.40 -3.94 -2.79
CA LEU A 48 -2.36 -4.86 -2.35
C LEU A 48 -1.69 -5.49 -3.56
N CYS A 49 -0.38 -5.63 -3.48
CA CYS A 49 0.43 -6.32 -4.47
C CYS A 49 1.40 -7.29 -3.79
N LYS A 50 1.81 -8.32 -4.51
CA LYS A 50 2.95 -9.17 -4.17
C LYS A 50 4.07 -8.98 -5.20
N LEU A 51 5.31 -9.25 -4.79
CA LEU A 51 6.43 -9.23 -5.72
C LEU A 51 6.28 -10.37 -6.75
N SER A 52 6.63 -10.07 -7.99
CA SER A 52 6.76 -11.09 -9.04
C SER A 52 7.92 -12.03 -8.75
N ALA A 53 7.83 -13.27 -9.19
CA ALA A 53 8.96 -14.20 -9.18
C ALA A 53 10.12 -13.69 -10.07
N TYR A 54 9.79 -12.93 -11.12
CA TYR A 54 10.76 -12.31 -12.01
C TYR A 54 11.02 -10.85 -11.60
N GLN A 55 12.28 -10.56 -11.25
CA GLN A 55 12.75 -9.21 -10.98
C GLN A 55 13.63 -8.75 -12.15
N PRO A 56 13.37 -7.55 -12.72
CA PRO A 56 13.98 -7.16 -13.99
C PRO A 56 15.48 -6.88 -13.87
N PHE A 57 15.94 -6.46 -12.68
CA PHE A 57 17.35 -6.22 -12.37
C PHE A 57 17.55 -6.13 -10.85
N LYS A 58 18.80 -6.21 -10.40
CA LYS A 58 19.16 -6.11 -8.98
C LYS A 58 18.73 -4.76 -8.40
N GLY A 59 17.88 -4.80 -7.37
CA GLY A 59 17.33 -3.60 -6.72
C GLY A 59 16.05 -3.06 -7.37
N GLY A 60 15.71 -3.54 -8.57
CA GLY A 60 14.39 -3.33 -9.16
C GLY A 60 13.34 -4.16 -8.44
N GLN A 61 12.11 -3.65 -8.40
CA GLN A 61 10.96 -4.37 -7.88
C GLN A 61 9.89 -4.44 -8.97
N ASN A 62 9.52 -5.66 -9.35
CA ASN A 62 8.38 -5.95 -10.19
C ASN A 62 7.31 -6.66 -9.37
N ILE A 63 6.05 -6.37 -9.66
CA ILE A 63 4.89 -6.94 -8.98
C ILE A 63 4.23 -8.00 -9.84
N ASP A 64 3.50 -8.91 -9.21
CA ASP A 64 2.61 -9.82 -9.92
C ASP A 64 1.27 -9.12 -10.21
N ALA A 65 1.13 -8.63 -11.44
CA ALA A 65 -0.08 -7.92 -11.90
C ALA A 65 -1.29 -8.85 -12.12
N GLU A 66 -1.08 -10.17 -12.20
CA GLU A 66 -2.15 -11.16 -12.42
C GLU A 66 -2.88 -11.53 -11.14
N SER A 67 -2.35 -11.15 -9.98
CA SER A 67 -2.89 -11.53 -8.67
C SER A 67 -3.09 -10.35 -7.74
N LEU A 68 -3.54 -9.22 -8.29
CA LEU A 68 -3.84 -8.02 -7.52
C LEU A 68 -5.04 -8.20 -6.59
N VAL A 69 -4.93 -7.64 -5.38
CA VAL A 69 -5.96 -7.74 -4.33
C VAL A 69 -6.29 -6.35 -3.81
N ALA A 70 -7.52 -6.13 -3.38
CA ALA A 70 -7.92 -4.94 -2.65
C ALA A 70 -8.64 -5.32 -1.36
N ILE A 71 -8.51 -4.49 -0.33
CA ILE A 71 -9.32 -4.62 0.89
C ILE A 71 -10.11 -3.35 1.12
N LYS A 72 -11.36 -3.47 1.58
CA LYS A 72 -12.16 -2.32 1.99
C LYS A 72 -11.66 -1.83 3.34
N PHE A 73 -11.34 -0.55 3.43
CA PHE A 73 -10.89 0.06 4.68
C PHE A 73 -11.27 1.54 4.74
N SER A 74 -12.11 1.92 5.70
CA SER A 74 -12.64 3.30 5.80
C SER A 74 -11.54 4.36 5.99
N LYS A 75 -10.40 3.98 6.59
CA LYS A 75 -9.24 4.85 6.80
C LYS A 75 -8.14 4.63 5.75
N ALA A 76 -8.48 4.00 4.62
CA ALA A 76 -7.55 3.67 3.54
C ALA A 76 -6.65 4.84 3.16
N GLN A 77 -7.21 6.05 3.01
CA GLN A 77 -6.44 7.18 2.51
C GLN A 77 -5.27 7.63 3.40
N ILE A 78 -5.33 7.36 4.71
CA ILE A 78 -4.22 7.65 5.62
C ILE A 78 -3.06 6.66 5.38
N LEU A 79 -3.39 5.37 5.23
CA LEU A 79 -2.43 4.32 4.95
C LEU A 79 -1.91 4.34 3.51
N ALA A 80 -2.79 4.64 2.55
CA ALA A 80 -2.43 4.84 1.15
C ALA A 80 -1.42 5.97 1.01
N ARG A 81 -1.64 7.13 1.67
CA ARG A 81 -0.64 8.21 1.68
C ARG A 81 0.68 7.80 2.33
N ALA A 82 0.65 7.05 3.43
CA ALA A 82 1.88 6.54 4.05
C ALA A 82 2.60 5.55 3.12
N SER A 83 1.88 4.68 2.42
CA SER A 83 2.45 3.72 1.48
C SER A 83 3.00 4.44 0.24
N MET A 84 2.19 5.32 -0.35
CA MET A 84 2.46 6.06 -1.59
C MET A 84 3.66 7.01 -1.46
N LEU A 85 3.73 7.75 -0.36
CA LEU A 85 4.77 8.78 -0.19
C LEU A 85 6.05 8.20 0.41
N TYR A 86 5.95 7.09 1.14
CA TYR A 86 7.04 6.64 2.00
C TYR A 86 7.50 5.21 1.77
N GLY A 87 6.82 4.44 0.93
CA GLY A 87 7.14 3.04 0.64
C GLY A 87 6.91 2.11 1.83
N ILE A 88 5.92 2.43 2.67
CA ILE A 88 5.58 1.64 3.86
C ILE A 88 4.37 0.77 3.54
N GLY A 89 4.62 -0.44 3.05
CA GLY A 89 3.59 -1.39 2.63
C GLY A 89 3.20 -2.42 3.70
N SER A 90 3.90 -2.46 4.85
CA SER A 90 3.62 -3.42 5.93
C SER A 90 3.92 -2.84 7.32
N LEU A 91 3.35 -3.47 8.36
CA LEU A 91 3.64 -3.14 9.76
C LEU A 91 5.15 -3.26 10.07
N SER A 92 5.77 -4.35 9.64
CA SER A 92 7.21 -4.59 9.87
C SER A 92 8.10 -3.53 9.21
N GLN A 93 7.73 -3.04 8.02
CA GLN A 93 8.45 -1.95 7.35
C GLN A 93 8.29 -0.64 8.13
N ALA A 94 7.09 -0.34 8.62
CA ALA A 94 6.80 0.84 9.42
C ALA A 94 7.62 0.88 10.71
N GLU A 95 7.60 -0.22 11.47
CA GLU A 95 8.34 -0.39 12.72
C GLU A 95 9.86 -0.28 12.50
N ARG A 96 10.38 -0.96 11.48
CA ARG A 96 11.80 -0.90 11.11
C ARG A 96 12.23 0.52 10.77
N TYR A 97 11.38 1.27 10.04
CA TYR A 97 11.68 2.65 9.69
C TYR A 97 11.76 3.53 10.94
N ILE A 98 10.75 3.47 11.81
CA ILE A 98 10.72 4.24 13.07
C ILE A 98 11.95 3.91 13.93
N LYS A 99 12.28 2.62 14.08
CA LYS A 99 13.46 2.18 14.85
C LYS A 99 14.76 2.75 14.28
N ARG A 100 14.94 2.67 12.96
CA ARG A 100 16.14 3.16 12.27
C ARG A 100 16.33 4.66 12.40
N TYR A 101 15.24 5.42 12.42
CA TYR A 101 15.26 6.88 12.37
C TYR A 101 14.79 7.55 13.68
N ARG A 102 14.81 6.81 14.79
CA ARG A 102 14.34 7.29 16.10
C ARG A 102 15.08 8.54 16.59
N ASP A 103 16.39 8.60 16.32
CA ASP A 103 17.29 9.68 16.77
C ASP A 103 17.50 10.75 15.68
N SER A 104 16.62 10.80 14.68
CA SER A 104 16.73 11.78 13.59
C SER A 104 16.65 13.20 14.11
N LYS A 105 17.54 14.08 13.63
CA LYS A 105 17.53 15.51 13.95
C LYS A 105 16.13 16.10 13.77
N LYS A 106 15.65 16.83 14.78
CA LYS A 106 14.35 17.53 14.75
C LYS A 106 14.22 18.35 13.46
N ASN A 107 13.04 18.28 12.84
CA ASN A 107 12.69 18.93 11.57
C ASN A 107 13.41 18.41 10.30
N SER A 108 14.31 17.43 10.40
CA SER A 108 14.82 16.74 9.21
C SER A 108 13.71 16.02 8.44
N TYR A 109 13.95 15.73 7.16
CA TYR A 109 13.00 14.94 6.36
C TYR A 109 12.70 13.58 7.00
N ALA A 110 13.72 12.88 7.49
CA ALA A 110 13.57 11.59 8.18
C ALA A 110 12.71 11.73 9.44
N TYR A 111 12.92 12.78 10.25
CA TYR A 111 12.09 13.06 11.43
C TYR A 111 10.62 13.29 11.05
N LYS A 112 10.35 14.16 10.07
CA LYS A 112 8.97 14.45 9.62
C LYS A 112 8.29 13.19 9.07
N LYS A 113 9.02 12.38 8.30
CA LYS A 113 8.57 11.10 7.75
C LYS A 113 8.25 10.10 8.87
N SER A 114 9.13 9.93 9.86
CA SER A 114 8.89 9.08 11.03
C SER A 114 7.63 9.46 11.79
N GLN A 115 7.36 10.76 11.99
CA GLN A 115 6.13 11.20 12.66
C GLN A 115 4.86 10.82 11.88
N LYS A 116 4.89 10.89 10.54
CA LYS A 116 3.75 10.48 9.70
C LYS A 116 3.53 8.97 9.75
N ILE A 117 4.60 8.19 9.69
CA ILE A 117 4.55 6.72 9.79
C ILE A 117 4.04 6.31 11.18
N GLN A 118 4.48 7.00 12.24
CA GLN A 118 4.01 6.75 13.60
C GLN A 118 2.50 6.99 13.77
N LYS A 119 1.93 8.00 13.07
CA LYS A 119 0.47 8.21 13.03
C LYS A 119 -0.28 7.13 12.25
N ALA A 120 0.35 6.53 11.25
CA ALA A 120 -0.21 5.45 10.45
C ALA A 120 -0.13 4.09 11.16
N LEU A 121 0.84 3.89 12.05
CA LEU A 121 1.10 2.63 12.75
C LEU A 121 -0.15 1.98 13.39
N PRO A 122 -1.00 2.71 14.14
CA PRO A 122 -2.18 2.11 14.76
C PRO A 122 -3.23 1.62 13.76
N LEU A 123 -3.18 2.10 12.51
CA LEU A 123 -4.08 1.68 11.45
C LEU A 123 -3.65 0.35 10.84
N PHE A 124 -2.35 0.04 10.81
CA PHE A 124 -1.87 -1.28 10.39
C PHE A 124 -2.43 -2.39 11.30
N ASN A 125 -2.56 -2.12 12.61
CA ASN A 125 -3.14 -3.05 13.58
C ASN A 125 -4.66 -3.23 13.45
N GLN A 126 -5.35 -2.34 12.72
CA GLN A 126 -6.79 -2.46 12.44
C GLN A 126 -7.07 -3.32 11.20
N ILE A 127 -6.04 -3.66 10.43
CA ILE A 127 -6.15 -4.52 9.26
C ILE A 127 -5.95 -5.97 9.70
N LYS A 128 -6.72 -6.89 9.13
CA LYS A 128 -6.52 -8.33 9.31
C LYS A 128 -5.39 -8.80 8.39
N TRP A 129 -4.31 -9.32 8.98
CA TRP A 129 -3.18 -9.92 8.26
C TRP A 129 -3.24 -11.44 8.41
N ALA A 130 -2.86 -12.17 7.35
CA ALA A 130 -2.72 -13.63 7.36
C ALA A 130 -1.40 -14.10 7.98
#